data_AF-A0A011PY49-F1
#
_entry.id   AF-A0A011PY49-F1
#
_cell.length_a   1.000
_cell.length_b   1.000
_cell.length_c   1.000
_cell.angle_alpha   90.00
_cell.angle_beta   90.00
_cell.angle_gamma   90.00
#
_symmetry.space_group_name_H-M   'P 1'
#
loop_
_entity.id
_entity.type
_entity.pdbx_description
1 polymer ?
#
loop_
_entity_poly.entity_id
_entity_poly.type
_entity_poly.pdbx_seq_one_letter_code
_entity_poly.pdbx_strand_id
1 'polypeptide(L)'
;MNGSDEFIEVDLHADEKKLILELAGFWVRDETTQADLKNGRKKWIRFRRDVFSEVIGELSYHCNRCRNADQLERLDTLIDHLEITLSASRR
;
A
#
# COMPACT_ATOMS: atom_id res chain seq x y z
N MET A 1 -18.45 -6.82 -18.34
CA MET A 1 -17.61 -5.84 -17.63
C MET A 1 -16.17 -6.18 -17.94
N ASN A 2 -15.59 -5.57 -18.97
CA ASN A 2 -14.18 -5.76 -19.37
C ASN A 2 -13.47 -4.42 -19.14
N GLY A 3 -13.32 -4.05 -17.87
CA GLY A 3 -12.34 -3.04 -17.49
C GLY A 3 -11.06 -3.81 -17.27
N SER A 4 -10.05 -3.59 -18.11
CA SER A 4 -8.67 -3.89 -17.74
C SER A 4 -8.38 -3.05 -16.51
N ASP A 5 -8.64 -3.60 -15.32
CA ASP A 5 -8.40 -2.91 -14.05
C ASP A 5 -6.90 -2.58 -14.02
N GLU A 6 -6.60 -1.31 -14.27
CA GLU A 6 -5.25 -0.82 -14.46
C GLU A 6 -4.55 -0.90 -13.09
N PHE A 7 -3.72 -1.93 -12.93
CA PHE A 7 -2.97 -2.13 -11.70
C PHE A 7 -1.90 -1.05 -11.59
N ILE A 8 -1.77 -0.49 -10.39
CA ILE A 8 -0.61 0.29 -9.98
C ILE A 8 0.42 -0.70 -9.44
N GLU A 9 1.62 -0.66 -10.00
CA GLU A 9 2.76 -1.42 -9.49
C GLU A 9 3.59 -0.53 -8.56
N VAL A 10 3.91 -1.05 -7.38
CA VAL A 10 4.74 -0.36 -6.38
C VAL A 10 5.82 -1.31 -5.88
N ASP A 11 7.06 -0.82 -5.75
CA ASP A 11 8.11 -1.58 -5.09
C ASP A 11 7.91 -1.49 -3.57
N LEU A 12 7.85 -2.62 -2.88
CA LEU A 12 7.69 -2.66 -1.43
C LEU A 12 8.70 -3.62 -0.80
N HIS A 13 9.34 -3.13 0.25
CA HIS A 13 10.17 -3.90 1.15
C HIS A 13 9.33 -4.77 2.10
N ALA A 14 9.98 -5.75 2.73
CA ALA A 14 9.29 -6.74 3.56
C ALA A 14 8.58 -6.12 4.78
N ASP A 15 9.17 -5.07 5.36
CA ASP A 15 8.63 -4.30 6.47
C ASP A 15 7.45 -3.42 6.05
N GLU A 16 7.54 -2.76 4.89
CA GLU A 16 6.43 -1.98 4.32
C GLU A 16 5.20 -2.87 4.04
N LYS A 17 5.41 -4.03 3.41
CA LYS A 17 4.33 -5.02 3.19
C LYS A 17 3.70 -5.46 4.50
N LYS A 18 4.51 -5.67 5.54
CA LYS A 18 4.01 -6.06 6.85
C LYS A 18 3.13 -4.96 7.44
N LEU A 19 3.57 -3.69 7.37
CA LEU A 19 2.78 -2.54 7.83
C LEU A 19 1.45 -2.44 7.08
N ILE A 20 1.46 -2.61 5.76
CA ILE A 20 0.23 -2.61 4.94
C ILE A 20 -0.70 -3.74 5.37
N LEU A 21 -0.21 -4.96 5.52
CA LEU A 21 -1.03 -6.10 5.94
C LEU A 21 -1.60 -5.93 7.36
N GLU A 22 -0.81 -5.34 8.26
CA GLU A 22 -1.20 -5.14 9.66
C GLU A 22 -2.26 -4.05 9.82
N LEU A 23 -2.13 -2.94 9.08
CA LEU A 23 -2.94 -1.74 9.29
C LEU A 23 -4.03 -1.57 8.24
N ALA A 24 -3.75 -1.89 6.99
CA ALA A 24 -4.66 -1.69 5.86
C ALA A 24 -5.11 -3.01 5.19
N GLY A 25 -4.74 -4.17 5.75
CA GLY A 25 -5.00 -5.48 5.14
C GLY A 25 -6.49 -5.77 4.91
N PHE A 26 -7.39 -5.14 5.67
CA PHE A 26 -8.84 -5.25 5.48
C PHE A 26 -9.33 -4.67 4.15
N TRP A 27 -8.66 -3.63 3.64
CA TRP A 27 -8.98 -2.96 2.37
C TRP A 27 -8.45 -3.73 1.17
N VAL A 28 -7.40 -4.52 1.36
CA VAL A 28 -6.80 -5.36 0.31
C VAL A 28 -7.61 -6.65 0.16
N ARG A 29 -8.71 -6.58 -0.60
CA ARG A 29 -9.63 -7.71 -0.80
C ARG A 29 -9.35 -8.55 -2.04
N ASP A 30 -8.61 -8.01 -3.00
CA ASP A 30 -8.32 -8.75 -4.23
C ASP A 30 -7.22 -9.79 -3.99
N GLU A 31 -7.42 -10.98 -4.59
CA GLU A 31 -6.53 -12.12 -4.37
C GLU A 31 -5.11 -11.89 -4.90
N THR A 32 -4.97 -11.06 -5.94
CA THR A 32 -3.68 -10.79 -6.59
C THR A 32 -2.77 -9.96 -5.68
N THR A 33 -3.27 -8.83 -5.18
CA THR A 33 -2.54 -7.98 -4.23
C THR A 33 -2.24 -8.75 -2.95
N GLN A 34 -3.21 -9.52 -2.43
CA GLN A 34 -2.97 -10.33 -1.23
C GLN A 34 -1.85 -11.36 -1.45
N ALA A 35 -1.85 -12.06 -2.60
CA ALA A 35 -0.81 -13.02 -2.93
C ALA A 35 0.56 -12.34 -3.08
N ASP A 36 0.60 -11.17 -3.72
CA ASP A 36 1.82 -10.38 -3.89
C ASP A 36 2.37 -9.91 -2.52
N LEU A 37 1.52 -9.35 -1.65
CA LEU A 37 1.92 -8.88 -0.30
C LEU A 37 2.42 -10.01 0.60
N LYS A 38 1.76 -11.17 0.56
CA LYS A 38 2.15 -12.36 1.35
C LYS A 38 3.42 -13.01 0.81
N ASN A 39 3.85 -12.69 -0.42
CA ASN A 39 5.10 -13.18 -0.98
C ASN A 39 6.29 -12.33 -0.50
N GLY A 40 7.03 -12.86 0.46
CA GLY A 40 8.20 -12.19 1.03
C GLY A 40 9.31 -11.86 0.01
N ARG A 41 9.41 -12.59 -1.11
CA ARG A 41 10.44 -12.37 -2.14
C ARG A 41 10.04 -11.36 -3.22
N LYS A 42 8.74 -11.17 -3.44
CA LYS A 42 8.24 -10.36 -4.55
C LYS A 42 8.24 -8.89 -4.18
N LYS A 43 9.08 -8.09 -4.83
CA LYS A 43 9.22 -6.66 -4.54
C LYS A 43 8.10 -5.79 -5.11
N TRP A 44 7.75 -6.04 -6.36
CA TRP A 44 6.73 -5.31 -7.10
C TRP A 44 5.33 -5.82 -6.77
N ILE A 45 4.53 -5.02 -6.07
CA ILE A 45 3.17 -5.36 -5.65
C ILE A 45 2.18 -4.64 -6.56
N ARG A 46 1.23 -5.40 -7.09
CA ARG A 46 0.14 -4.84 -7.88
C ARG A 46 -1.01 -4.49 -6.96
N PHE A 47 -1.54 -3.29 -7.08
CA PHE A 47 -2.77 -2.85 -6.43
C PHE A 47 -3.77 -2.38 -7.49
N ARG A 48 -5.05 -2.66 -7.29
CA ARG A 48 -6.07 -1.90 -8.02
C ARG A 48 -6.01 -0.44 -7.57
N ARG A 49 -6.22 0.50 -8.48
CA ARG A 49 -6.09 1.94 -8.21
C ARG A 49 -7.03 2.48 -7.12
N ASP A 50 -8.25 1.97 -7.07
CA ASP A 50 -9.24 2.26 -6.03
C ASP A 50 -8.74 1.77 -4.67
N VAL A 51 -8.35 0.50 -4.59
CA VAL A 51 -7.78 -0.12 -3.38
C VAL A 51 -6.51 0.61 -2.93
N PHE A 52 -5.64 1.01 -3.86
CA PHE A 52 -4.40 1.71 -3.53
C PHE A 52 -4.66 3.04 -2.81
N SER A 53 -5.70 3.78 -3.25
CA SER A 53 -6.09 5.04 -2.62
C SER A 53 -6.67 4.80 -1.21
N GLU A 54 -7.47 3.75 -1.02
CA GLU A 54 -7.99 3.36 0.30
C GLU A 54 -6.87 2.93 1.25
N VAL A 55 -5.87 2.19 0.76
CA VAL A 55 -4.70 1.79 1.56
C VAL A 55 -3.93 3.01 2.07
N ILE A 56 -3.69 4.01 1.21
CA ILE A 56 -3.06 5.28 1.61
C ILE A 56 -3.89 5.95 2.70
N GLY A 57 -5.20 6.09 2.49
CA GLY A 57 -6.11 6.73 3.46
C GLY A 57 -6.09 6.04 4.83
N GLU A 58 -6.13 4.71 4.86
CA GLU A 58 -6.06 3.94 6.11
C GLU A 58 -4.70 4.08 6.81
N LEU A 59 -3.60 4.05 6.06
CA LEU A 59 -2.27 4.28 6.61
C LEU A 59 -2.15 5.69 7.20
N SER A 60 -2.65 6.72 6.51
CA SER A 60 -2.70 8.10 7.02
C SER A 60 -3.57 8.21 8.26
N TYR A 61 -4.69 7.48 8.33
CA TYR A 61 -5.55 7.41 9.52
C TYR A 61 -4.79 6.87 10.75
N HIS A 62 -3.99 5.81 10.54
CA HIS A 62 -3.13 5.23 11.57
C HIS A 62 -1.93 6.12 11.93
N CYS A 63 -1.29 6.74 10.95
CA CYS A 63 -0.18 7.67 11.12
C CYS A 63 -0.56 8.82 12.06
N ASN A 64 -1.70 9.48 11.81
CA ASN A 64 -2.24 10.57 12.62
C ASN A 64 -2.56 10.18 14.08
N ARG A 65 -2.67 8.88 14.38
CA ARG A 65 -2.96 8.35 15.73
C ARG A 65 -1.76 7.65 16.34
N CYS A 66 -0.64 7.56 15.62
CA CYS A 66 0.57 6.92 16.09
C CYS A 66 1.22 7.78 17.17
N ARG A 67 1.62 7.15 18.27
CA ARG A 67 2.31 7.81 19.40
C ARG A 67 3.78 7.39 19.51
N ASN A 68 4.21 6.43 18.72
CA ASN A 68 5.57 5.92 18.68
C ASN A 68 6.32 6.63 17.55
N ALA A 69 7.42 7.32 17.87
CA ALA A 69 8.16 8.13 16.91
C ALA A 69 8.74 7.27 15.75
N ASP A 70 9.32 6.12 16.06
CA ASP A 70 9.92 5.23 15.05
C ASP A 70 8.84 4.66 14.11
N GLN A 71 7.67 4.30 14.65
CA GLN A 71 6.55 3.83 13.84
C GLN A 71 5.93 4.96 13.01
N LEU A 72 5.89 6.18 13.56
CA LEU A 72 5.42 7.36 12.84
C LEU A 72 6.32 7.63 11.63
N GLU A 73 7.64 7.68 11.81
CA GLU A 73 8.60 7.91 10.72
C GLU A 73 8.46 6.85 9.60
N ARG A 74 8.29 5.58 9.98
CA ARG A 74 8.09 4.49 9.00
C ARG A 74 6.78 4.63 8.24
N LEU A 75 5.70 5.01 8.92
CA LEU A 75 4.40 5.23 8.28
C LEU A 75 4.44 6.43 7.35
N ASP A 76 5.03 7.53 7.79
CA ASP A 76 5.18 8.76 7.01
C ASP A 76 5.97 8.49 5.72
N THR A 77 7.14 7.85 5.85
CA THR A 77 7.97 7.45 4.70
C THR A 77 7.22 6.55 3.72
N LEU A 78 6.46 5.58 4.23
CA LEU A 78 5.66 4.69 3.40
C LEU A 78 4.55 5.45 2.67
N ILE A 79 3.80 6.29 3.38
CA ILE A 79 2.70 7.08 2.80
C ILE A 79 3.23 7.97 1.67
N ASP A 80 4.32 8.70 1.90
CA ASP A 80 4.97 9.53 0.89
C ASP A 80 5.32 8.74 -0.37
N HIS A 81 5.92 7.56 -0.21
CA HIS A 81 6.27 6.68 -1.32
C HIS A 81 5.03 6.23 -2.12
N LEU A 82 3.94 5.86 -1.43
CA LEU A 82 2.70 5.44 -2.07
C LEU A 82 2.03 6.62 -2.80
N GLU A 83 2.02 7.82 -2.22
CA GLU A 83 1.42 9.01 -2.83
C GLU A 83 2.18 9.46 -4.09
N ILE A 84 3.52 9.41 -4.06
CA ILE A 84 4.37 9.67 -5.22
C ILE A 84 4.04 8.67 -6.33
N THR A 85 3.93 7.39 -6.01
CA THR A 85 3.59 6.32 -6.96
C THR A 85 2.19 6.50 -7.55
N LEU A 86 1.19 6.83 -6.72
CA LEU A 86 -0.16 7.13 -7.17
C LEU A 86 -0.19 8.34 -8.10
N SER A 87 0.60 9.37 -7.80
CA SER A 87 0.68 10.59 -8.61
C SER A 87 1.37 10.33 -9.96
N ALA A 88 2.42 9.51 -9.97
CA ALA A 88 3.14 9.12 -11.18
C ALA A 88 2.28 8.27 -12.12
N SER A 89 1.46 7.36 -11.58
CA SER A 89 0.54 6.51 -12.37
C SER A 89 -0.68 7.24 -12.94
N ARG A 90 -0.87 8.55 -12.65
CA ARG A 90 -1.92 9.38 -13.27
C ARG A 90 -1.49 10.06 -14.58
N ARG A 91 -0.21 10.00 -14.93
CA ARG A 91 0.36 10.62 -16.14
C ARG A 91 0.46 9.61 -17.27
#